data_AF-A0AAX6G2P0-F1
#
_entry.id   AF-A0AAX6G2P0-F1
#
_cell.length_a   1.000
_cell.length_b   1.000
_cell.length_c   1.000
_cell.angle_alpha   90.00
_cell.angle_beta   90.00
_cell.angle_gamma   90.00
#
_symmetry.space_group_name_H-M   'P 1'
#
loop_
_entity.id
_entity.type
_entity.pdbx_description
1 polymer ?
#
loop_
_entity_poly.entity_id
_entity_poly.type
_entity_poly.pdbx_seq_one_letter_code
_entity_poly.pdbx_strand_id
1 'polypeptide(L)'
;MDAVHPGLVPMHKVNFDAKSEYEMIQNYKVLQDVFNKLKITKHIEVNKLVKARPLDNLEFMQWMKRYCDSVNGGVLNSYNALERRENCKGGKEANKRAAPAQVSSKSSTVASKVHPSHNTRRNEGNPANGSQKPPKPASAAAGQAYDEKITELKLFVDSLEKERDFYFAKLRDIEILCQSPEIEQLPIVGAIQKILYATEDDPSVVAEAQAMLAQQNQQLPLSPIPEKLEEQPKQDTQKRKNISTLEVDMAAHTTLSPRQRLSDVSDVHYCGSPLTNC
;
A
#
# COMPACT_ATOMS: atom_id res chain seq x y z
N MET A 1 15.59 -3.70 -12.71
CA MET A 1 16.81 -3.94 -13.54
C MET A 1 17.56 -2.65 -13.84
N ASP A 2 17.06 -1.70 -14.64
CA ASP A 2 17.84 -0.47 -14.97
C ASP A 2 18.25 0.35 -13.73
N ALA A 3 17.41 0.36 -12.69
CA ALA A 3 17.72 1.01 -11.41
C ALA A 3 18.89 0.38 -10.63
N VAL A 4 19.04 -0.95 -10.69
CA VAL A 4 20.10 -1.68 -9.96
C VAL A 4 21.33 -1.92 -10.83
N HIS A 5 21.17 -1.79 -12.16
CA HIS A 5 22.23 -1.97 -13.16
C HIS A 5 22.14 -0.85 -14.20
N PRO A 6 22.54 0.39 -13.84
CA PRO A 6 22.42 1.54 -14.74
C PRO A 6 23.19 1.34 -16.04
N GLY A 7 22.55 1.62 -17.19
CA GLY A 7 23.17 1.56 -18.52
C GLY A 7 23.28 0.16 -19.13
N LEU A 8 22.99 -0.91 -18.37
CA LEU A 8 23.00 -2.27 -18.90
C LEU A 8 21.71 -2.63 -19.62
N VAL A 9 20.58 -2.03 -19.24
CA VAL A 9 19.29 -2.24 -19.89
C VAL A 9 19.20 -1.38 -21.16
N PRO A 10 19.01 -1.97 -22.35
CA PRO A 10 18.77 -1.22 -23.58
C PRO A 10 17.37 -0.57 -23.57
N MET A 11 17.20 0.51 -22.79
CA MET A 11 15.91 1.16 -22.56
C MET A 11 15.22 1.57 -23.86
N HIS A 12 15.97 2.00 -24.89
CA HIS A 12 15.43 2.35 -26.21
C HIS A 12 14.69 1.20 -26.93
N LYS A 13 14.94 -0.06 -26.55
CA LYS A 13 14.26 -1.24 -27.11
C LYS A 13 12.99 -1.62 -26.36
N VAL A 14 12.75 -1.03 -25.20
CA VAL A 14 11.58 -1.34 -24.36
C VAL A 14 10.37 -0.55 -24.86
N ASN A 15 9.27 -1.26 -25.06
CA ASN A 15 7.97 -0.69 -25.45
C ASN A 15 7.05 -0.59 -24.23
N PHE A 16 6.86 0.62 -23.70
CA PHE A 16 5.96 0.91 -22.58
C PHE A 16 4.48 0.92 -22.97
N ASP A 17 4.17 1.05 -24.26
CA ASP A 17 2.80 1.00 -24.80
C ASP A 17 2.43 -0.40 -25.33
N ALA A 18 3.16 -1.45 -24.94
CA ALA A 18 2.90 -2.81 -25.40
C ALA A 18 1.49 -3.27 -24.96
N LYS A 19 0.62 -3.59 -25.93
CA LYS A 19 -0.75 -4.06 -25.69
C LYS A 19 -0.97 -5.50 -26.16
N SER A 20 -0.16 -5.95 -27.10
CA SER A 20 -0.23 -7.32 -27.62
C SER A 20 0.77 -8.24 -26.92
N GLU A 21 0.44 -9.53 -26.83
CA GLU A 21 1.35 -10.57 -26.32
C GLU A 21 2.68 -10.55 -27.07
N TYR A 22 2.66 -10.37 -28.40
CA TYR A 22 3.86 -10.26 -29.22
C TYR A 22 4.78 -9.12 -28.77
N GLU A 23 4.24 -7.92 -28.51
CA GLU A 23 5.03 -6.79 -28.02
C GLU A 23 5.56 -7.02 -26.60
N MET A 24 4.77 -7.64 -25.72
CA MET A 24 5.20 -8.01 -24.38
C MET A 24 6.35 -9.03 -24.42
N ILE A 25 6.28 -10.03 -25.30
CA ILE A 25 7.37 -10.99 -25.53
C ILE A 25 8.66 -10.27 -25.93
N GLN A 26 8.60 -9.25 -26.78
CA GLN A 26 9.81 -8.49 -27.15
C GLN A 26 10.43 -7.77 -25.95
N ASN A 27 9.61 -7.20 -25.04
CA ASN A 27 10.12 -6.63 -23.80
C ASN A 27 10.79 -7.69 -22.92
N TYR A 28 10.22 -8.90 -22.82
CA TYR A 28 10.83 -10.00 -22.07
C TYR A 28 12.13 -10.50 -22.70
N LYS A 29 12.29 -10.43 -24.03
CA LYS A 29 13.58 -10.71 -24.68
C LYS A 29 14.67 -9.72 -24.26
N VAL A 30 14.34 -8.43 -24.19
CA VAL A 30 15.28 -7.42 -23.67
C VAL A 30 15.68 -7.74 -22.23
N LEU A 31 14.74 -8.21 -21.40
CA LEU A 31 15.02 -8.63 -20.03
C LEU A 31 15.92 -9.88 -19.97
N GLN A 32 15.66 -10.89 -20.80
CA GLN A 32 16.49 -12.10 -20.91
C GLN A 32 17.92 -11.77 -21.36
N ASP A 33 18.08 -10.86 -22.32
CA ASP A 33 19.42 -10.40 -22.76
C ASP A 33 20.21 -9.76 -21.60
N VAL A 34 19.53 -8.97 -20.76
CA VAL A 34 20.14 -8.38 -19.57
C VAL A 34 20.52 -9.46 -18.56
N PHE A 35 19.68 -10.47 -18.35
CA PHE A 35 19.99 -11.61 -17.45
C PHE A 35 21.20 -12.40 -17.94
N ASN A 36 21.28 -12.65 -19.25
CA ASN A 36 22.42 -13.34 -19.87
C ASN A 36 23.72 -12.56 -19.71
N LYS A 37 23.69 -11.23 -19.85
CA LYS A 37 24.85 -10.35 -19.61
C LYS A 37 25.30 -10.38 -18.15
N LEU A 38 24.35 -10.34 -17.22
CA LEU A 38 24.58 -10.36 -15.77
C LEU A 38 24.81 -11.77 -15.20
N LYS A 39 24.80 -12.81 -16.05
CA LYS A 39 24.94 -14.23 -15.65
C LYS A 39 23.92 -14.67 -14.61
N ILE A 40 22.71 -14.13 -14.68
CA ILE A 40 21.59 -14.50 -13.81
C ILE A 40 20.98 -15.81 -14.34
N THR A 41 20.97 -16.85 -13.50
CA THR A 41 20.52 -18.20 -13.88
C THR A 41 19.01 -18.43 -13.74
N LYS A 42 18.25 -17.45 -13.21
CA LYS A 42 16.79 -17.57 -13.07
C LYS A 42 16.13 -17.66 -14.44
N HIS A 43 15.44 -18.78 -14.66
CA HIS A 43 14.60 -18.97 -15.84
C HIS A 43 13.37 -18.05 -15.78
N ILE A 44 13.06 -17.39 -16.90
CA ILE A 44 11.90 -16.51 -17.06
C ILE A 44 10.85 -17.23 -17.90
N GLU A 45 9.72 -17.56 -17.28
CA GLU A 45 8.56 -18.24 -17.88
C GLU A 45 7.72 -17.28 -18.73
N VAL A 46 8.30 -16.75 -19.81
CA VAL A 46 7.70 -15.67 -20.62
C VAL A 46 6.26 -15.97 -21.02
N ASN A 47 5.97 -17.18 -21.51
CA ASN A 47 4.63 -17.58 -21.96
C ASN A 47 3.55 -17.53 -20.86
N LYS A 48 3.95 -17.71 -19.59
CA LYS A 48 3.03 -17.63 -18.45
C LYS A 48 2.87 -16.18 -17.99
N LEU A 49 3.98 -15.43 -18.00
CA LEU A 49 4.01 -14.03 -17.58
C LEU A 49 3.23 -13.11 -18.52
N VAL A 50 3.40 -13.26 -19.84
CA VAL A 50 2.70 -12.45 -20.85
C VAL A 50 1.19 -12.68 -20.86
N LYS A 51 0.72 -13.82 -20.35
CA LYS A 51 -0.70 -14.14 -20.15
C LYS A 51 -1.26 -13.62 -18.83
N ALA A 52 -0.49 -12.81 -18.10
CA ALA A 52 -0.88 -12.21 -16.82
C ALA A 52 -1.39 -13.24 -15.78
N ARG A 53 -0.83 -14.47 -15.79
CA ARG A 53 -1.19 -15.47 -14.77
C ARG A 53 -0.78 -14.97 -13.38
N PRO A 54 -1.70 -14.87 -12.40
CA PRO A 54 -1.41 -14.20 -11.13
C PRO A 54 -0.27 -14.84 -10.33
N LEU A 55 -0.27 -16.18 -10.22
CA LEU A 55 0.73 -16.90 -9.42
C LEU A 55 2.13 -16.80 -10.03
N ASP A 56 2.26 -17.00 -11.35
CA ASP A 56 3.55 -16.91 -12.05
C ASP A 56 4.13 -15.48 -11.98
N ASN A 57 3.29 -14.45 -12.14
CA ASN A 57 3.71 -13.05 -12.03
C ASN A 57 4.12 -12.70 -10.61
N LEU A 58 3.37 -13.16 -9.61
CA LEU A 58 3.69 -12.92 -8.20
C LEU A 58 5.02 -13.57 -7.81
N GLU A 59 5.24 -14.84 -8.17
CA GLU A 59 6.50 -15.55 -7.93
C GLU A 59 7.68 -14.80 -8.57
N PHE A 60 7.52 -14.38 -9.83
CA PHE A 60 8.56 -13.64 -10.54
C PHE A 60 8.88 -12.29 -9.88
N MET A 61 7.87 -11.53 -9.47
CA MET A 61 8.06 -10.25 -8.78
C MET A 61 8.72 -10.40 -7.41
N GLN A 62 8.34 -11.42 -6.63
CA GLN A 62 8.97 -11.73 -5.35
C GLN A 62 10.46 -12.05 -5.53
N TRP A 63 10.79 -12.90 -6.51
CA TRP A 63 12.17 -13.20 -6.84
C TRP A 63 12.93 -11.96 -7.33
N MET A 64 12.32 -11.13 -8.17
CA MET A 64 12.93 -9.89 -8.67
C MET A 64 13.24 -8.91 -7.55
N LYS A 65 12.33 -8.77 -6.55
CA LYS A 65 12.56 -7.92 -5.38
C LYS A 65 13.75 -8.41 -4.56
N ARG A 66 13.79 -9.71 -4.23
CA ARG A 66 14.93 -10.35 -3.54
C ARG A 66 16.24 -10.12 -4.28
N TYR A 67 16.24 -10.27 -5.61
CA TYR A 67 17.40 -9.99 -6.44
C TYR A 67 17.85 -8.52 -6.34
N CYS A 68 16.92 -7.57 -6.53
CA CYS A 68 17.25 -6.14 -6.47
C CYS A 68 17.80 -5.75 -5.10
N ASP A 69 17.23 -6.27 -4.02
CA ASP A 69 17.68 -6.00 -2.65
C ASP A 69 19.10 -6.51 -2.41
N SER A 70 19.41 -7.70 -2.93
CA SER A 70 20.74 -8.30 -2.81
C SER A 70 21.82 -7.51 -3.56
N VAL A 71 21.46 -6.85 -4.66
CA VAL A 71 22.39 -6.07 -5.49
C VAL A 71 22.57 -4.66 -4.93
N ASN A 72 21.49 -4.00 -4.50
CA ASN A 72 21.54 -2.62 -4.01
C ASN A 72 21.82 -2.50 -2.50
N GLY A 73 21.97 -3.61 -1.77
CA GLY A 73 22.14 -3.58 -0.31
C GLY A 73 20.95 -2.94 0.42
N GLY A 74 19.76 -2.94 -0.18
CA GLY A 74 18.55 -2.31 0.36
C GLY A 74 18.45 -0.78 0.19
N VAL A 75 19.47 -0.10 -0.36
CA VAL A 75 19.46 1.36 -0.56
C VAL A 75 19.13 1.68 -2.01
N LEU A 76 17.99 2.31 -2.29
CA LEU A 76 17.67 2.77 -3.65
C LEU A 76 18.39 4.10 -3.91
N ASN A 77 19.45 4.07 -4.74
CA ASN A 77 20.07 5.29 -5.25
C ASN A 77 19.05 6.15 -6.02
N SER A 78 19.28 7.46 -6.08
CA SER A 78 18.45 8.40 -6.84
C SER A 78 18.31 7.97 -8.30
N TYR A 79 17.25 7.24 -8.61
CA TYR A 79 16.94 6.71 -9.93
C TYR A 79 15.67 7.36 -10.44
N ASN A 80 15.80 8.23 -11.44
CA ASN A 80 14.67 8.89 -12.06
C ASN A 80 14.04 8.00 -13.14
N ALA A 81 13.02 7.22 -12.76
CA ALA A 81 12.35 6.32 -13.67
C ALA A 81 11.64 7.03 -14.84
N LEU A 82 11.18 8.27 -14.66
CA LEU A 82 10.43 9.01 -15.68
C LEU A 82 11.36 9.47 -16.80
N GLU A 83 12.49 10.08 -16.44
CA GLU A 83 13.52 10.51 -17.38
C GLU A 83 14.04 9.33 -18.21
N ARG A 84 14.31 8.20 -17.56
CA ARG A 84 14.81 6.98 -18.23
C ARG A 84 13.83 6.39 -19.23
N ARG A 85 12.52 6.68 -19.08
CA ARG A 85 11.48 6.22 -20.00
C ARG A 85 11.24 7.17 -21.16
N GLU A 86 11.65 8.44 -21.08
CA GLU A 86 11.27 9.46 -22.06
C GLU A 86 11.69 9.10 -23.51
N ASN A 87 12.84 8.44 -23.67
CA ASN A 87 13.34 8.00 -24.98
C ASN A 87 12.82 6.62 -25.41
N CYS A 88 12.00 5.95 -24.59
CA CYS A 88 11.42 4.65 -24.90
C CYS A 88 10.14 4.81 -25.72
N LYS A 89 9.80 3.78 -26.51
CA LYS A 89 8.50 3.73 -27.21
C LYS A 89 7.39 3.72 -26.16
N GLY A 90 6.51 4.73 -26.20
CA GLY A 90 5.42 4.91 -25.24
C GLY A 90 5.76 5.56 -23.90
N GLY A 91 7.04 5.87 -23.64
CA GLY A 91 7.42 6.44 -22.35
C GLY A 91 7.02 7.91 -22.15
N LYS A 92 6.84 8.66 -23.24
CA LYS A 92 6.41 10.08 -23.21
C LYS A 92 4.98 10.28 -22.70
N GLU A 93 4.06 9.36 -23.02
CA GLU A 93 2.65 9.46 -22.62
C GLU A 93 2.41 8.92 -21.19
N ALA A 94 3.28 8.02 -20.70
CA ALA A 94 3.29 7.61 -19.30
C ALA A 94 3.69 8.75 -18.35
N ASN A 95 4.56 9.67 -18.81
CA ASN A 95 5.04 10.81 -18.02
C ASN A 95 3.91 11.82 -17.70
N LYS A 96 2.95 12.02 -18.61
CA LYS A 96 1.81 12.93 -18.41
C LYS A 96 0.76 12.41 -17.41
N ARG A 97 0.78 11.11 -17.07
CA ARG A 97 -0.13 10.51 -16.08
C ARG A 97 0.40 10.55 -14.64
N ALA A 98 1.68 10.91 -14.45
CA ALA A 98 2.38 10.82 -13.17
C ALA A 98 2.76 12.17 -12.53
N ALA A 99 2.44 13.31 -13.16
CA ALA A 99 2.65 14.62 -12.55
C ALA A 99 1.45 14.98 -11.64
N PRO A 100 1.66 15.33 -10.35
CA PRO A 100 0.63 16.00 -9.58
C PRO A 100 0.48 17.42 -10.14
N ALA A 101 -0.71 17.75 -10.62
CA ALA A 101 -1.03 19.09 -11.09
C ALA A 101 -0.89 20.07 -9.91
N GLN A 102 0.15 20.90 -9.96
CA GLN A 102 0.30 22.07 -9.11
C GLN A 102 -0.91 22.99 -9.34
N VAL A 103 -1.63 23.27 -8.26
CA VAL A 103 -2.68 24.27 -8.18
C VAL A 103 -2.08 25.66 -8.43
N SER A 104 -2.39 26.24 -9.59
CA SER A 104 -2.19 27.67 -9.84
C SER A 104 -3.55 28.32 -10.06
N SER A 105 -3.86 29.23 -9.14
CA SER A 105 -5.07 30.01 -8.98
C SER A 105 -5.43 30.85 -10.22
N LYS A 106 -6.72 30.87 -10.54
CA LYS A 106 -7.33 31.82 -11.48
C LYS A 106 -7.31 33.23 -10.87
N SER A 107 -6.90 34.21 -11.67
CA SER A 107 -7.35 35.60 -11.54
C SER A 107 -7.71 36.12 -12.93
N SER A 108 -8.98 36.44 -13.09
CA SER A 108 -9.56 37.17 -14.22
C SER A 108 -9.40 38.67 -14.02
N THR A 109 -9.19 39.45 -15.08
CA THR A 109 -9.85 40.77 -15.23
C THR A 109 -9.65 41.38 -16.63
N VAL A 110 -10.81 41.79 -17.18
CA VAL A 110 -11.17 42.99 -17.99
C VAL A 110 -10.55 43.32 -19.36
N ALA A 111 -11.48 43.82 -20.18
CA ALA A 111 -11.42 44.11 -21.60
C ALA A 111 -10.79 45.47 -21.96
N SER A 112 -10.44 45.66 -23.24
CA SER A 112 -10.78 46.88 -24.02
C SER A 112 -10.56 46.71 -25.54
N LYS A 113 -11.46 47.35 -26.29
CA LYS A 113 -11.57 47.48 -27.77
C LYS A 113 -10.41 48.26 -28.41
N VAL A 114 -10.19 48.11 -29.73
CA VAL A 114 -10.46 49.10 -30.82
C VAL A 114 -10.14 48.51 -32.21
N HIS A 115 -10.98 48.89 -33.18
CA HIS A 115 -11.23 48.55 -34.62
C HIS A 115 -10.09 48.89 -35.65
N PRO A 116 -10.34 48.93 -37.00
CA PRO A 116 -10.80 47.91 -37.98
C PRO A 116 -10.01 47.97 -39.34
N SER A 117 -10.35 47.14 -40.35
CA SER A 117 -10.74 47.60 -41.72
C SER A 117 -10.55 46.53 -42.83
N HIS A 118 -11.58 46.46 -43.71
CA HIS A 118 -11.60 46.01 -45.12
C HIS A 118 -11.28 44.52 -45.43
N ASN A 119 -11.96 43.78 -46.32
CA ASN A 119 -12.79 44.14 -47.45
C ASN A 119 -13.68 42.95 -47.90
N THR A 120 -14.75 43.32 -48.60
CA THR A 120 -15.72 42.53 -49.38
C THR A 120 -15.16 41.37 -50.23
N ARG A 121 -15.89 40.24 -50.31
CA ARG A 121 -16.68 39.81 -51.49
C ARG A 121 -17.30 38.41 -51.35
N ARG A 122 -18.50 38.33 -51.91
CA ARG A 122 -19.50 37.27 -51.93
C ARG A 122 -19.31 36.42 -53.19
N ASN A 123 -19.44 35.10 -53.12
CA ASN A 123 -19.94 34.31 -54.25
C ASN A 123 -20.55 32.98 -53.79
N GLU A 124 -21.81 32.76 -54.17
CA GLU A 124 -22.56 31.51 -54.04
C GLU A 124 -22.23 30.55 -55.19
N GLY A 125 -22.30 29.24 -54.93
CA GLY A 125 -22.23 28.19 -55.94
C GLY A 125 -22.25 26.80 -55.30
N ASN A 126 -23.39 26.12 -55.37
CA ASN A 126 -23.66 24.73 -54.94
C ASN A 126 -24.21 23.96 -56.17
N PRO A 127 -24.41 22.62 -56.20
CA PRO A 127 -23.79 21.46 -55.56
C PRO A 127 -23.22 20.44 -56.60
N ALA A 128 -22.51 19.38 -56.16
CA ALA A 128 -22.76 17.98 -56.60
C ALA A 128 -21.77 16.95 -56.02
N ASN A 129 -22.33 16.04 -55.22
CA ASN A 129 -22.12 14.59 -55.18
C ASN A 129 -20.70 13.98 -55.01
N GLY A 130 -20.44 13.47 -53.81
CA GLY A 130 -19.35 12.54 -53.50
C GLY A 130 -19.62 11.82 -52.18
N SER A 131 -20.46 10.79 -52.22
CA SER A 131 -20.62 9.84 -51.11
C SER A 131 -19.34 9.03 -50.93
N GLN A 132 -18.71 9.08 -49.75
CA GLN A 132 -18.59 7.93 -48.82
C GLN A 132 -17.52 8.13 -47.73
N LYS A 133 -17.97 7.79 -46.51
CA LYS A 133 -17.28 7.56 -45.22
C LYS A 133 -16.77 8.75 -44.41
N PRO A 134 -17.36 9.04 -43.22
CA PRO A 134 -16.67 9.83 -42.22
C PRO A 134 -15.47 9.03 -41.68
N PRO A 135 -14.31 9.66 -41.41
CA PRO A 135 -13.27 9.03 -40.63
C PRO A 135 -13.81 8.77 -39.23
N LYS A 136 -13.81 7.51 -38.79
CA LYS A 136 -14.05 7.15 -37.38
C LYS A 136 -13.09 7.98 -36.53
N PRO A 137 -13.58 8.76 -35.54
CA PRO A 137 -12.68 9.54 -34.71
C PRO A 137 -11.84 8.57 -33.85
N ALA A 138 -10.55 8.85 -33.74
CA ALA A 138 -9.58 8.20 -32.86
C ALA A 138 -9.89 8.35 -31.35
N SER A 139 -11.14 8.67 -31.00
CA SER A 139 -11.62 8.98 -29.65
C SER A 139 -12.00 7.74 -28.83
N ALA A 140 -12.18 6.57 -29.44
CA ALA A 140 -12.58 5.35 -28.72
C ALA A 140 -11.46 4.82 -27.80
N ALA A 141 -10.20 4.97 -28.20
CA ALA A 141 -9.06 4.49 -27.42
C ALA A 141 -8.75 5.38 -26.19
N ALA A 142 -9.09 6.67 -26.26
CA ALA A 142 -8.98 7.58 -25.12
C ALA A 142 -10.09 7.29 -24.09
N GLY A 143 -11.33 7.08 -24.55
CA GLY A 143 -12.47 6.72 -23.67
C GLY A 143 -12.21 5.48 -22.83
N GLN A 144 -11.70 4.41 -23.45
CA GLN A 144 -11.37 3.16 -22.74
C GLN A 144 -10.35 3.36 -21.61
N ALA A 145 -9.34 4.21 -21.81
CA ALA A 145 -8.35 4.48 -20.76
C ALA A 145 -8.90 5.32 -19.61
N TYR A 146 -9.88 6.19 -19.87
CA TYR A 146 -10.59 6.90 -18.81
C TYR A 146 -11.55 5.97 -18.06
N ASP A 147 -12.23 5.06 -18.77
CA ASP A 147 -13.13 4.07 -18.17
C ASP A 147 -12.38 3.10 -17.25
N GLU A 148 -11.17 2.66 -17.64
CA GLU A 148 -10.28 1.86 -16.80
C GLU A 148 -9.90 2.61 -15.50
N LYS A 149 -9.51 3.88 -15.61
CA LYS A 149 -9.13 4.69 -14.43
C LYS A 149 -10.32 5.00 -13.52
N ILE A 150 -11.51 5.21 -14.10
CA ILE A 150 -12.76 5.35 -13.34
C ILE A 150 -13.06 4.06 -12.59
N THR A 151 -12.86 2.90 -13.21
CA THR A 151 -13.10 1.59 -12.58
C THR A 151 -12.10 1.35 -11.45
N GLU A 152 -10.82 1.63 -11.66
CA GLU A 152 -9.77 1.52 -10.62
C GLU A 152 -10.08 2.43 -9.42
N LEU A 153 -10.41 3.69 -9.66
CA LEU A 153 -10.77 4.64 -8.60
C LEU A 153 -12.02 4.18 -7.84
N LYS A 154 -13.03 3.64 -8.53
CA LYS A 154 -14.22 3.07 -7.87
C LYS A 154 -13.83 1.91 -6.95
N LEU A 155 -13.04 0.95 -7.44
CA LEU A 155 -12.58 -0.16 -6.62
C LEU A 155 -11.75 0.29 -5.41
N PHE A 156 -10.94 1.34 -5.59
CA PHE A 156 -10.17 1.92 -4.49
C PHE A 156 -11.07 2.60 -3.45
N VAL A 157 -12.04 3.40 -3.89
CA VAL A 157 -13.05 4.00 -3.00
C VAL A 157 -13.84 2.92 -2.27
N ASP A 158 -14.33 1.89 -2.97
CA ASP A 158 -15.04 0.77 -2.35
C ASP A 158 -14.18 0.05 -1.29
N SER A 159 -12.86 -0.04 -1.52
CA SER A 159 -11.94 -0.63 -0.53
C SER A 159 -11.78 0.26 0.70
N LEU A 160 -11.64 1.57 0.51
CA LEU A 160 -11.54 2.54 1.60
C LEU A 160 -12.84 2.64 2.40
N GLU A 161 -14.00 2.55 1.74
CA GLU A 161 -15.30 2.52 2.41
C GLU A 161 -15.45 1.28 3.29
N LYS A 162 -14.99 0.12 2.82
CA LYS A 162 -14.96 -1.11 3.64
C LYS A 162 -14.03 -0.96 4.83
N GLU A 163 -12.86 -0.37 4.67
CA GLU A 163 -11.93 -0.12 5.79
C GLU A 163 -12.54 0.87 6.80
N ARG A 164 -13.11 1.99 6.31
CA ARG A 164 -13.84 2.96 7.14
C ARG A 164 -14.95 2.29 7.93
N ASP A 165 -15.80 1.52 7.27
CA ASP A 165 -16.94 0.86 7.90
C ASP A 165 -16.48 -0.21 8.89
N PHE A 166 -15.39 -0.90 8.59
CA PHE A 166 -14.78 -1.86 9.51
C PHE A 166 -14.33 -1.19 10.82
N TYR A 167 -13.55 -0.10 10.74
CA TYR A 167 -13.09 0.60 11.94
C TYR A 167 -14.23 1.30 12.68
N PHE A 168 -15.19 1.89 11.95
CA PHE A 168 -16.37 2.50 12.54
C PHE A 168 -17.22 1.48 13.30
N ALA A 169 -17.47 0.30 12.72
CA ALA A 169 -18.20 -0.77 13.39
C ALA A 169 -17.49 -1.22 14.68
N LYS A 170 -16.16 -1.36 14.66
CA LYS A 170 -15.39 -1.69 15.87
C LYS A 170 -15.49 -0.63 16.96
N LEU A 171 -15.38 0.66 16.60
CA LEU A 171 -15.54 1.75 17.56
C LEU A 171 -16.97 1.83 18.09
N ARG A 172 -17.98 1.57 17.24
CA ARG A 172 -19.39 1.52 17.64
C ARG A 172 -19.66 0.37 18.60
N ASP A 173 -19.10 -0.82 18.37
CA ASP A 173 -19.21 -1.96 19.29
C ASP A 173 -18.61 -1.61 20.67
N ILE A 174 -17.45 -0.94 20.69
CA ILE A 174 -16.80 -0.46 21.93
C ILE A 174 -17.68 0.58 22.63
N GLU A 175 -18.26 1.52 21.89
CA GLU A 175 -19.17 2.54 22.43
C GLU A 175 -20.40 1.91 23.07
N ILE A 176 -21.03 0.93 22.41
CA ILE A 176 -22.18 0.19 22.96
C ILE A 176 -21.78 -0.51 24.25
N LEU A 177 -20.61 -1.17 24.28
CA LEU A 177 -20.13 -1.82 25.49
C LEU A 177 -19.97 -0.81 26.64
N CYS A 178 -19.41 0.37 26.35
CA CYS A 178 -19.22 1.45 27.32
C CYS A 178 -20.53 2.03 27.88
N GLN A 179 -21.65 1.87 27.18
CA GLN A 179 -22.98 2.30 27.63
C GLN A 179 -23.65 1.29 28.58
N SER A 180 -22.98 0.20 28.95
CA SER A 180 -23.52 -0.80 29.87
C SER A 180 -23.52 -0.25 31.31
N PRO A 181 -24.65 -0.31 32.04
CA PRO A 181 -24.79 0.32 33.36
C PRO A 181 -23.84 -0.24 34.43
N GLU A 182 -23.29 -1.44 34.23
CA GLU A 182 -22.33 -2.07 35.14
C GLU A 182 -20.94 -1.41 35.09
N ILE A 183 -20.55 -0.85 33.95
CA ILE A 183 -19.20 -0.30 33.73
C ILE A 183 -19.19 1.20 33.42
N GLU A 184 -20.33 1.80 33.08
CA GLU A 184 -20.45 3.20 32.67
C GLU A 184 -19.82 4.19 33.66
N GLN A 185 -19.88 3.88 34.97
CA GLN A 185 -19.34 4.74 36.03
C GLN A 185 -17.82 4.59 36.24
N LEU A 186 -17.16 3.67 35.53
CA LEU A 186 -15.73 3.47 35.68
C LEU A 186 -14.96 4.59 34.95
N PRO A 187 -13.92 5.18 35.57
CA PRO A 187 -13.14 6.25 34.93
C PRO A 187 -12.47 5.84 33.61
N ILE A 188 -12.18 4.56 33.42
CA ILE A 188 -11.72 4.01 32.14
C ILE A 188 -12.75 4.21 31.02
N VAL A 189 -14.05 4.07 31.32
CA VAL A 189 -15.11 4.32 30.35
C VAL A 189 -15.18 5.80 30.00
N GLY A 190 -15.06 6.69 31.00
CA GLY A 190 -14.96 8.13 30.75
C GLY A 190 -13.76 8.51 29.88
N ALA A 191 -12.60 7.89 30.10
CA ALA A 191 -11.41 8.07 29.27
C ALA A 191 -11.62 7.58 27.83
N ILE A 192 -12.27 6.43 27.64
CA ILE A 192 -12.61 5.89 26.31
C ILE A 192 -13.60 6.82 25.59
N GLN A 193 -14.67 7.25 26.25
CA GLN A 193 -15.66 8.18 25.69
C GLN A 193 -15.03 9.52 25.28
N LYS A 194 -14.07 10.03 26.07
CA LYS A 194 -13.32 11.24 25.72
C LYS A 194 -12.57 11.11 24.40
N ILE A 195 -12.00 9.94 24.13
CA ILE A 195 -11.34 9.64 22.85
C ILE A 195 -12.38 9.50 21.72
N LEU A 196 -13.46 8.75 21.95
CA LEU A 196 -14.49 8.48 20.93
C LEU A 196 -15.24 9.74 20.48
N TYR A 197 -15.45 10.70 21.38
CA TYR A 197 -16.19 11.94 21.10
C TYR A 197 -15.32 13.16 20.84
N ALA A 198 -14.01 12.97 20.70
CA ALA A 198 -13.14 14.07 20.28
C ALA A 198 -13.48 14.51 18.85
N THR A 199 -13.66 15.81 18.66
CA THR A 199 -14.02 16.39 17.35
C THR A 199 -12.79 16.60 16.45
N GLU A 200 -11.59 16.58 17.03
CA GLU A 200 -10.32 16.82 16.35
C GLU A 200 -9.32 15.72 16.70
N ASP A 201 -8.49 15.33 15.73
CA ASP A 201 -7.38 14.38 15.92
C ASP A 201 -6.18 15.09 16.58
N ASP A 202 -6.36 15.49 17.85
CA ASP A 202 -5.32 16.12 18.67
C ASP A 202 -4.71 15.10 19.64
N PRO A 203 -3.38 14.86 19.59
CA PRO A 203 -2.70 13.97 20.54
C PRO A 203 -2.90 14.37 22.02
N SER A 204 -3.31 15.61 22.32
CA SER A 204 -3.70 16.05 23.66
C SER A 204 -4.86 15.25 24.24
N VAL A 205 -5.83 14.84 23.42
CA VAL A 205 -7.01 14.09 23.87
C VAL A 205 -6.61 12.77 24.54
N VAL A 206 -5.66 12.05 23.94
CA VAL A 206 -5.16 10.78 24.47
C VAL A 206 -4.38 11.01 25.77
N ALA A 207 -3.55 12.06 25.84
CA ALA A 207 -2.81 12.39 27.05
C ALA A 207 -3.75 12.76 28.21
N GLU A 208 -4.83 13.49 27.93
CA GLU A 208 -5.85 13.83 28.93
C GLU A 208 -6.65 12.60 29.39
N ALA A 209 -7.03 11.72 28.46
CA ALA A 209 -7.68 10.45 28.81
C ALA A 209 -6.79 9.57 29.69
N GLN A 210 -5.47 9.52 29.42
CA GLN A 210 -4.50 8.82 30.27
C GLN A 210 -4.37 9.48 31.66
N ALA A 211 -4.41 10.80 31.74
CA ALA A 211 -4.37 11.51 33.01
C ALA A 211 -5.60 11.22 33.88
N MET A 212 -6.79 11.06 33.28
CA MET A 212 -8.02 10.67 34.00
C MET A 212 -7.88 9.31 34.69
N LEU A 213 -7.12 8.38 34.10
CA LEU A 213 -6.84 7.07 34.70
C LEU A 213 -5.80 7.15 35.82
N ALA A 214 -4.76 7.97 35.64
CA ALA A 214 -3.67 8.10 36.60
C ALA A 214 -4.11 8.75 37.92
N GLN A 215 -5.06 9.70 37.87
CA GLN A 215 -5.56 10.40 39.06
C GLN A 215 -6.37 9.50 40.00
N GLN A 216 -7.05 8.47 39.48
CA GLN A 216 -7.84 7.54 40.30
C GLN A 216 -6.95 6.68 41.21
N ASN A 217 -5.74 6.33 40.76
CA ASN A 217 -4.79 5.55 41.56
C ASN A 217 -4.21 6.32 42.76
N GLN A 218 -4.50 7.63 42.88
CA GLN A 218 -4.09 8.48 44.00
C GLN A 218 -5.24 8.78 44.99
N GLN A 219 -6.48 8.37 44.72
CA GLN A 219 -7.67 8.74 45.52
C GLN A 219 -8.30 7.62 46.36
N LEU A 220 -7.72 6.42 46.47
CA LEU A 220 -8.21 5.41 47.43
C LEU A 220 -7.98 5.87 48.88
N PRO A 221 -9.01 6.23 49.66
CA PRO A 221 -8.85 6.55 51.07
C PRO A 221 -8.82 5.24 51.86
N LEU A 222 -7.76 5.03 52.65
CA LEU A 222 -7.70 3.95 53.63
C LEU A 222 -8.80 4.16 54.69
N SER A 223 -9.79 3.27 54.73
CA SER A 223 -10.65 3.11 55.91
C SER A 223 -9.87 2.41 57.04
N PRO A 224 -10.10 2.76 58.33
CA PRO A 224 -9.34 2.22 59.44
C PRO A 224 -9.77 0.77 59.74
N ILE A 225 -8.82 -0.17 59.73
CA ILE A 225 -8.97 -1.46 60.41
C ILE A 225 -8.32 -1.30 61.79
N PRO A 226 -8.96 -1.72 62.91
CA PRO A 226 -8.46 -1.49 64.26
C PRO A 226 -7.11 -2.16 64.49
N GLU A 227 -6.21 -1.39 65.13
CA GLU A 227 -4.97 -1.87 65.72
C GLU A 227 -5.19 -3.10 66.60
N LYS A 228 -4.30 -4.08 66.45
CA LYS A 228 -3.78 -4.80 67.60
C LYS A 228 -2.26 -4.60 67.62
N LEU A 229 -1.81 -3.90 68.66
CA LEU A 229 -0.49 -3.90 69.32
C LEU A 229 0.35 -5.14 68.97
N GLU A 230 1.67 -5.11 68.74
CA GLU A 230 2.83 -4.34 69.24
C GLU A 230 3.95 -4.64 68.21
N GLU A 231 5.03 -3.89 67.95
CA GLU A 231 5.90 -3.08 68.80
C GLU A 231 6.78 -2.20 67.86
N GLN A 232 7.04 -0.95 68.25
CA GLN A 232 8.11 -0.07 67.72
C GLN A 232 9.30 -0.12 68.72
N PRO A 233 10.55 0.37 68.47
CA PRO A 233 10.87 1.56 67.64
C PRO A 233 12.24 1.64 66.91
N LYS A 234 12.28 2.56 65.93
CA LYS A 234 13.31 3.58 65.57
C LYS A 234 14.70 3.18 65.02
N GLN A 235 14.95 3.54 63.75
CA GLN A 235 15.80 4.68 63.25
C GLN A 235 17.29 4.27 63.14
N ASP A 236 17.96 4.35 61.99
CA ASP A 236 18.23 5.58 61.25
C ASP A 236 18.59 5.34 59.75
N THR A 237 18.41 6.41 58.99
CA THR A 237 18.68 6.67 57.57
C THR A 237 20.16 6.47 57.18
N GLN A 238 20.60 6.19 55.94
CA GLN A 238 20.55 7.08 54.76
C GLN A 238 21.25 6.45 53.52
N LYS A 239 20.77 6.81 52.31
CA LYS A 239 21.39 6.79 50.95
C LYS A 239 20.91 5.78 49.89
N ARG A 240 19.75 6.13 49.35
CA ARG A 240 19.34 6.16 47.93
C ARG A 240 20.48 6.19 46.89
N LYS A 241 20.44 5.29 45.90
CA LYS A 241 20.67 5.59 44.47
C LYS A 241 19.76 4.72 43.58
N ASN A 242 19.26 5.37 42.54
CA ASN A 242 18.30 4.96 41.52
C ASN A 242 19.05 4.63 40.21
N ILE A 243 18.36 3.99 39.25
CA ILE A 243 18.71 3.80 37.82
C ILE A 243 19.62 2.57 37.56
N SER A 244 19.39 1.64 36.62
CA SER A 244 18.60 1.61 35.38
C SER A 244 18.23 0.17 35.01
N THR A 245 17.07 -0.02 34.39
CA THR A 245 16.80 -1.18 33.52
C THR A 245 16.97 -0.68 32.07
N LEU A 246 18.11 -1.01 31.47
CA LEU A 246 18.39 -0.86 30.04
C LEU A 246 19.24 -2.06 29.63
N GLU A 247 19.10 -2.45 28.35
CA GLU A 247 19.79 -3.52 27.61
C GLU A 247 18.95 -4.81 27.52
N VAL A 248 18.48 -5.30 26.36
CA VAL A 248 18.94 -5.17 24.97
C VAL A 248 17.79 -5.47 23.99
N ASP A 249 17.68 -4.65 22.94
CA ASP A 249 17.04 -4.96 21.65
C ASP A 249 17.83 -6.05 20.91
N MET A 250 17.21 -7.21 20.59
CA MET A 250 17.45 -7.91 19.31
C MET A 250 16.51 -9.12 19.16
N ALA A 251 15.89 -9.24 17.98
CA ALA A 251 15.27 -10.44 17.41
C ALA A 251 13.84 -10.82 17.84
N ALA A 252 12.85 -10.03 17.37
CA ALA A 252 11.48 -10.50 17.16
C ALA A 252 10.99 -10.15 15.73
N HIS A 253 11.78 -10.50 14.71
CA HIS A 253 11.36 -10.51 13.31
C HIS A 253 11.62 -11.87 12.67
N THR A 254 11.13 -12.94 13.28
CA THR A 254 10.91 -14.25 12.64
C THR A 254 10.08 -15.00 13.68
N THR A 255 8.81 -15.33 13.46
CA THR A 255 8.42 -16.57 12.78
C THR A 255 6.90 -16.61 12.64
N LEU A 256 6.37 -16.64 11.42
CA LEU A 256 5.13 -17.40 11.13
C LEU A 256 5.26 -18.03 9.74
N SER A 257 5.68 -19.29 9.72
CA SER A 257 5.37 -20.23 8.65
C SER A 257 5.11 -21.60 9.30
N PRO A 258 3.98 -22.27 9.02
CA PRO A 258 3.61 -23.49 9.72
C PRO A 258 4.08 -24.73 8.95
N ARG A 259 4.84 -25.61 9.61
CA ARG A 259 5.00 -26.99 9.13
C ARG A 259 5.22 -27.97 10.29
N GLN A 260 4.18 -28.79 10.49
CA GLN A 260 4.22 -30.25 10.74
C GLN A 260 5.17 -30.78 11.83
N ARG A 261 4.60 -31.33 12.92
CA ARG A 261 4.67 -32.77 13.29
C ARG A 261 4.04 -33.05 14.67
N LEU A 262 3.08 -33.97 14.70
CA LEU A 262 2.77 -34.87 15.83
C LEU A 262 2.84 -36.26 15.19
N SER A 263 3.96 -36.97 15.37
CA SER A 263 4.33 -37.87 16.47
C SER A 263 3.90 -39.31 16.19
N ASP A 264 4.84 -40.18 16.51
CA ASP A 264 5.12 -41.51 15.98
C ASP A 264 4.68 -42.60 16.96
N VAL A 265 4.76 -43.83 16.46
CA VAL A 265 4.80 -45.13 17.15
C VAL A 265 3.48 -45.81 17.50
N SER A 266 3.15 -46.82 16.69
CA SER A 266 3.12 -48.20 17.20
C SER A 266 3.44 -49.19 16.08
N ASP A 267 4.43 -50.02 16.36
CA ASP A 267 5.08 -51.03 15.54
C ASP A 267 4.24 -52.34 15.48
N VAL A 268 4.68 -53.24 14.60
CA VAL A 268 4.40 -54.69 14.50
C VAL A 268 3.11 -55.13 13.76
N HIS A 269 3.27 -55.57 12.50
CA HIS A 269 3.22 -57.01 12.14
C HIS A 269 3.27 -57.24 10.62
N TYR A 270 4.22 -58.09 10.24
CA TYR A 270 4.41 -58.76 8.95
C TYR A 270 3.25 -59.71 8.60
N CYS A 271 3.17 -60.10 7.31
CA CYS A 271 2.29 -61.11 6.67
C CYS A 271 1.03 -60.48 6.04
N GLY A 272 0.65 -60.70 4.78
CA GLY A 272 1.08 -61.63 3.74
C GLY A 272 0.04 -61.50 2.61
N SER A 273 0.48 -61.52 1.34
CA SER A 273 -0.42 -61.55 0.19
C SER A 273 -1.26 -62.84 0.20
N PRO A 274 -2.44 -62.81 -0.42
CA PRO A 274 -2.71 -63.87 -1.39
C PRO A 274 -3.30 -63.35 -2.71
N LEU A 275 -2.75 -63.88 -3.79
CA LEU A 275 -3.43 -64.11 -5.06
C LEU A 275 -4.62 -65.07 -4.83
N THR A 276 -5.75 -64.84 -5.50
CA THR A 276 -6.41 -65.76 -6.48
C THR A 276 -7.90 -65.42 -6.68
N ASN A 277 -8.29 -65.42 -7.96
CA ASN A 277 -9.57 -65.81 -8.58
C ASN A 277 -10.86 -65.88 -7.75
N CYS A 278 -11.90 -65.16 -8.21
CA CYS A 278 -13.09 -65.71 -8.88
C CYS A 278 -13.86 -64.57 -9.56
#